data_AF-K1T4H2-F1
#
_entry.id   AF-K1T4H2-F1
#
_cell.length_a   1.000
_cell.length_b   1.000
_cell.length_c   1.000
_cell.angle_alpha   90.00
_cell.angle_beta   90.00
_cell.angle_gamma   90.00
#
_symmetry.space_group_name_H-M   'P 1'
#
loop_
_entity.id
_entity.type
_entity.pdbx_description
1 polymer ?
#
loop_
_entity_poly.entity_id
_entity_poly.type
_entity_poly.pdbx_seq_one_letter_code
_entity_poly.pdbx_strand_id
1 'polypeptide(L)'
;SGLSGYLPVGQEILVNLKGLYIGSYKKLPQIGGVNTKLSDGSLGMGKIERAIWNEHFKILNPGEADASTVVPEEFDLTKLTDAAYMDANVGKLMTLKKVKFASANGTNVWAPDDTNTSLELIDAETGKRISSSDLVVRNSGYSKFANEVVPQGVFDITGIFTRFGDTWQIVLRNTDDLKSVVLAYISEPFDASQGNFTIDNI
;
A
#
# COMPACT_ATOMS: atom_id res chain seq x y z
N SER A 1 9.01 -13.07 2.81
CA SER A 1 7.84 -13.38 1.95
C SER A 1 7.14 -12.08 1.62
N GLY A 2 6.67 -11.88 0.38
CA GLY A 2 5.87 -10.70 0.00
C GLY A 2 4.41 -10.82 0.47
N LEU A 3 3.59 -9.80 0.19
CA LEU A 3 2.17 -9.75 0.60
C LEU A 3 1.30 -10.88 0.02
N SER A 4 1.65 -11.43 -1.15
CA SER A 4 0.93 -12.55 -1.79
C SER A 4 1.49 -13.94 -1.45
N GLY A 5 2.45 -14.05 -0.52
CA GLY A 5 3.06 -15.34 -0.18
C GLY A 5 3.82 -15.97 -1.34
N TYR A 6 3.40 -17.17 -1.75
CA TYR A 6 3.93 -17.90 -2.90
C TYR A 6 3.06 -17.75 -4.16
N LEU A 7 1.93 -17.05 -4.07
CA LEU A 7 1.03 -16.87 -5.21
C LEU A 7 1.56 -15.72 -6.10
N PRO A 8 1.67 -15.95 -7.43
CA PRO A 8 2.02 -14.87 -8.36
C PRO A 8 0.90 -13.83 -8.43
N VAL A 9 1.25 -12.60 -8.77
CA VAL A 9 0.28 -11.51 -8.99
C VAL A 9 -0.61 -11.88 -10.19
N GLY A 10 -1.92 -11.66 -10.06
CA GLY A 10 -2.91 -12.05 -11.07
C GLY A 10 -3.44 -13.48 -10.90
N GLN A 11 -2.95 -14.24 -9.93
CA GLN A 11 -3.49 -15.56 -9.63
C GLN A 11 -4.85 -15.46 -8.94
N GLU A 12 -5.89 -15.96 -9.60
CA GLU A 12 -7.20 -16.12 -9.00
C GLU A 12 -7.24 -17.37 -8.10
N ILE A 13 -7.88 -17.22 -6.94
CA ILE A 13 -8.10 -18.32 -5.99
C ILE A 13 -9.56 -18.36 -5.57
N LEU A 14 -10.06 -19.56 -5.34
CA LEU A 14 -11.32 -19.79 -4.66
C LEU A 14 -11.03 -20.11 -3.19
N VAL A 15 -11.67 -19.38 -2.28
CA VAL A 15 -11.53 -19.61 -0.83
C VAL A 15 -12.84 -20.14 -0.26
N ASN A 16 -12.81 -21.34 0.31
CA ASN A 16 -13.89 -21.92 1.08
C ASN A 16 -13.91 -21.29 2.48
N LEU A 17 -15.01 -20.63 2.85
CA LEU A 17 -15.12 -19.93 4.12
C LEU A 17 -15.64 -20.81 5.27
N LYS A 18 -16.18 -22.01 4.97
CA LYS A 18 -16.80 -22.86 6.00
C LYS A 18 -15.76 -23.34 7.01
N GLY A 19 -15.89 -22.92 8.26
CA GLY A 19 -14.94 -23.26 9.34
C GLY A 19 -13.89 -22.18 9.60
N LEU A 20 -13.83 -21.15 8.76
CA LEU A 20 -13.09 -19.92 9.03
C LEU A 20 -13.98 -18.91 9.77
N TYR A 21 -13.32 -17.92 10.36
CA TYR A 21 -13.95 -16.87 11.14
C TYR A 21 -13.83 -15.54 10.41
N ILE A 22 -14.88 -14.72 10.51
CA ILE A 22 -14.90 -13.34 10.04
C ILE A 22 -14.83 -12.45 11.27
N GLY A 23 -13.95 -11.46 11.23
CA GLY A 23 -13.85 -10.47 12.29
C GLY A 23 -13.12 -9.23 11.81
N SER A 24 -12.66 -8.43 12.76
CA SER A 24 -11.81 -7.29 12.46
C SER A 24 -10.67 -7.18 13.45
N TYR A 25 -9.53 -6.71 12.98
CA TYR A 25 -8.42 -6.27 13.83
C TYR A 25 -8.25 -4.78 13.60
N LYS A 26 -8.49 -3.97 14.63
CA LYS A 26 -8.31 -2.51 14.53
C LYS A 26 -9.04 -1.92 13.31
N LYS A 27 -10.32 -2.29 13.12
CA LYS A 27 -11.18 -1.87 11.98
C LYS A 27 -10.75 -2.37 10.60
N LEU A 28 -9.72 -3.21 10.48
CA LEU A 28 -9.42 -3.95 9.24
C LEU A 28 -10.26 -5.24 9.23
N PRO A 29 -11.19 -5.43 8.27
CA PRO A 29 -11.91 -6.68 8.11
C PRO A 29 -10.96 -7.83 7.78
N GLN A 30 -11.17 -9.00 8.39
CA GLN A 30 -10.29 -10.15 8.24
C GLN A 30 -11.09 -11.45 8.18
N ILE A 31 -10.59 -12.38 7.37
CA ILE A 31 -10.95 -13.79 7.40
C ILE A 31 -9.76 -14.54 7.99
N GLY A 32 -10.00 -15.42 8.96
CA GLY A 32 -8.92 -16.05 9.68
C GLY A 32 -9.34 -17.26 10.50
N GLY A 33 -8.37 -17.79 11.25
CA GLY A 33 -8.64 -18.69 12.36
C GLY A 33 -8.98 -17.90 13.62
N VAL A 34 -9.04 -18.60 14.75
CA VAL A 34 -9.17 -17.98 16.08
C VAL A 34 -7.99 -18.37 16.92
N ASN A 35 -7.38 -17.39 17.56
CA ASN A 35 -6.32 -17.62 18.53
C ASN A 35 -6.84 -17.29 19.93
N THR A 36 -6.42 -18.07 20.91
CA THR A 36 -6.63 -17.74 22.32
C THR A 36 -5.54 -16.78 22.76
N LYS A 37 -5.90 -15.61 23.28
CA LYS A 37 -4.94 -14.66 23.81
C LYS A 37 -4.31 -15.22 25.08
N LEU A 38 -2.99 -15.23 25.13
CA LEU A 38 -2.23 -15.67 26.30
C LEU A 38 -2.46 -14.78 27.52
N SER A 39 -2.86 -13.52 27.32
CA SER A 39 -3.03 -12.53 28.39
C SER A 39 -4.27 -12.76 29.25
N ASP A 40 -5.38 -13.18 28.66
CA ASP A 40 -6.71 -13.21 29.32
C ASP A 40 -7.57 -14.41 28.91
N GLY A 41 -7.08 -15.30 28.06
CA GLY A 41 -7.82 -16.46 27.57
C GLY A 41 -8.93 -16.12 26.57
N SER A 42 -9.10 -14.85 26.18
CA SER A 42 -10.13 -14.46 25.22
C SER A 42 -9.78 -14.91 23.80
N LEU A 43 -10.82 -15.23 23.03
CA LEU A 43 -10.68 -15.53 21.60
C LEU A 43 -10.47 -14.23 20.82
N GLY A 44 -9.53 -14.25 19.87
CA GLY A 44 -9.28 -13.16 18.93
C GLY A 44 -9.01 -13.67 17.53
N MET A 45 -9.15 -12.78 16.54
CA MET A 45 -8.80 -13.11 15.15
C MET A 45 -7.35 -13.60 15.06
N GLY A 46 -7.17 -14.76 14.46
CA GLY A 46 -5.90 -15.44 14.30
C GLY A 46 -5.52 -15.66 12.84
N LYS A 47 -4.25 -15.98 12.62
CA LYS A 47 -3.77 -16.46 11.32
C LYS A 47 -4.42 -17.83 11.01
N ILE A 48 -4.58 -18.14 9.73
CA ILE A 48 -4.95 -19.49 9.30
C ILE A 48 -3.66 -20.32 9.27
N GLU A 49 -3.65 -21.45 9.99
CA GLU A 49 -2.53 -22.38 9.94
C GLU A 49 -2.35 -22.94 8.53
N ARG A 50 -1.11 -23.23 8.12
CA ARG A 50 -0.84 -23.65 6.72
C ARG A 50 -1.61 -24.90 6.31
N ALA A 51 -1.75 -25.88 7.21
CA ALA A 51 -2.50 -27.10 6.93
C ALA A 51 -3.97 -26.78 6.63
N ILE A 52 -4.60 -25.98 7.49
CA ILE A 52 -5.98 -25.52 7.30
C ILE A 52 -6.10 -24.65 6.04
N TRP A 53 -5.17 -23.73 5.80
CA TRP A 53 -5.19 -22.91 4.59
C TRP A 53 -5.26 -23.79 3.33
N ASN A 54 -4.42 -24.82 3.24
CA ASN A 54 -4.38 -25.74 2.09
C ASN A 54 -5.68 -26.51 1.85
N GLU A 55 -6.53 -26.69 2.87
CA GLU A 55 -7.86 -27.30 2.75
C GLU A 55 -8.91 -26.28 2.28
N HIS A 56 -8.65 -25.00 2.48
CA HIS A 56 -9.59 -23.91 2.29
C HIS A 56 -9.38 -23.11 1.00
N PHE A 57 -8.27 -23.26 0.28
CA PHE A 57 -8.06 -22.55 -0.98
C PHE A 57 -7.82 -23.50 -2.16
N LYS A 58 -8.27 -23.07 -3.33
CA LYS A 58 -7.98 -23.70 -4.62
C LYS A 58 -7.49 -22.65 -5.61
N ILE A 59 -6.42 -22.97 -6.33
CA ILE A 59 -5.94 -22.18 -7.47
C ILE A 59 -6.92 -22.36 -8.64
N LEU A 60 -7.43 -21.26 -9.17
CA LEU A 60 -8.20 -21.24 -10.42
C LEU A 60 -7.23 -21.04 -11.59
N ASN A 61 -7.46 -21.70 -12.73
CA ASN A 61 -6.61 -21.61 -13.93
C ASN A 61 -5.09 -21.69 -13.63
N PRO A 62 -4.60 -22.83 -13.09
CA PRO A 62 -3.21 -22.95 -12.65
C PRO A 62 -2.21 -22.72 -13.80
N GLY A 63 -1.24 -21.83 -13.59
CA GLY A 63 -0.24 -21.48 -14.59
C GLY A 63 -0.65 -20.33 -15.52
N GLU A 64 -1.86 -19.80 -15.36
CA GLU A 64 -2.42 -18.71 -16.18
C GLU A 64 -2.51 -17.38 -15.40
N ALA A 65 -1.72 -17.21 -14.34
CA ALA A 65 -1.68 -15.96 -13.59
C ALA A 65 -1.24 -14.81 -14.50
N ASP A 66 -2.10 -13.78 -14.60
CA ASP A 66 -1.86 -12.61 -15.43
C ASP A 66 -1.89 -11.34 -14.60
N ALA A 67 -0.71 -10.79 -14.33
CA ALA A 67 -0.57 -9.56 -13.54
C ALA A 67 -1.23 -8.34 -14.21
N SER A 68 -1.47 -8.35 -15.52
CA SER A 68 -2.11 -7.24 -16.23
C SER A 68 -3.59 -7.09 -15.88
N THR A 69 -4.23 -8.14 -15.39
CA THR A 69 -5.61 -8.11 -14.88
C THR A 69 -5.74 -7.37 -13.54
N VAL A 70 -4.62 -7.19 -12.83
CA VAL A 70 -4.59 -6.52 -11.53
C VAL A 70 -4.41 -5.01 -11.74
N VAL A 71 -5.52 -4.35 -12.04
CA VAL A 71 -5.56 -2.90 -12.25
C VAL A 71 -5.92 -2.20 -10.95
N PRO A 72 -5.03 -1.35 -10.38
CA PRO A 72 -5.36 -0.59 -9.18
C PRO A 72 -6.40 0.50 -9.48
N GLU A 73 -7.34 0.72 -8.56
CA GLU A 73 -8.25 1.87 -8.61
C GLU A 73 -7.49 3.15 -8.22
N GLU A 74 -7.94 4.32 -8.66
CA GLU A 74 -7.38 5.60 -8.20
C GLU A 74 -7.96 5.97 -6.84
N PHE A 75 -7.08 6.33 -5.90
CA PHE A 75 -7.47 6.86 -4.60
C PHE A 75 -7.64 8.38 -4.67
N ASP A 76 -8.85 8.86 -4.35
CA ASP A 76 -9.20 10.27 -4.33
C ASP A 76 -8.83 10.88 -2.98
N LEU A 77 -7.69 11.58 -2.94
CA LEU A 77 -7.17 12.21 -1.72
C LEU A 77 -8.16 13.23 -1.12
N THR A 78 -9.03 13.84 -1.92
CA THR A 78 -10.01 14.82 -1.43
C THR A 78 -11.10 14.19 -0.56
N LYS A 79 -11.27 12.86 -0.66
CA LYS A 79 -12.24 12.07 0.09
C LYS A 79 -11.67 11.41 1.34
N LEU A 80 -10.47 11.81 1.79
CA LEU A 80 -9.83 11.22 2.97
C LEU A 80 -10.70 11.30 4.23
N THR A 81 -11.55 12.32 4.35
CA THR A 81 -12.49 12.50 5.47
C THR A 81 -13.89 11.93 5.21
N ASP A 82 -14.16 11.37 4.02
CA ASP A 82 -15.43 10.75 3.68
C ASP A 82 -15.46 9.30 4.17
N ALA A 83 -16.15 9.06 5.29
CA ALA A 83 -16.21 7.73 5.90
C ALA A 83 -16.75 6.64 4.97
N ALA A 84 -17.73 6.96 4.11
CA ALA A 84 -18.32 5.96 3.20
C ALA A 84 -17.36 5.59 2.07
N TYR A 85 -16.67 6.59 1.50
CA TYR A 85 -15.62 6.34 0.52
C TYR A 85 -14.49 5.51 1.12
N MET A 86 -14.05 5.88 2.32
CA MET A 86 -12.98 5.18 3.01
C MET A 86 -13.41 3.72 3.29
N ASP A 87 -14.56 3.48 3.93
CA ASP A 87 -15.04 2.13 4.25
C ASP A 87 -15.22 1.23 3.01
N ALA A 88 -15.67 1.78 1.88
CA ALA A 88 -15.82 1.03 0.62
C ALA A 88 -14.48 0.58 -0.02
N ASN A 89 -13.37 1.17 0.40
CA ASN A 89 -12.05 0.96 -0.19
C ASN A 89 -11.06 0.23 0.74
N VAL A 90 -11.50 -0.22 1.92
CA VAL A 90 -10.67 -1.04 2.81
C VAL A 90 -10.30 -2.37 2.16
N GLY A 91 -9.02 -2.72 2.18
CA GLY A 91 -8.45 -3.93 1.61
C GLY A 91 -8.22 -3.89 0.09
N LYS A 92 -8.52 -2.79 -0.59
CA LYS A 92 -8.33 -2.67 -2.04
C LYS A 92 -6.90 -2.30 -2.42
N LEU A 93 -6.49 -2.74 -3.61
CA LEU A 93 -5.30 -2.24 -4.28
C LEU A 93 -5.67 -0.93 -5.00
N MET A 94 -5.03 0.17 -4.61
CA MET A 94 -5.30 1.49 -5.18
C MET A 94 -4.01 2.28 -5.40
N THR A 95 -4.10 3.38 -6.15
CA THR A 95 -2.99 4.30 -6.43
C THR A 95 -3.31 5.69 -5.89
N LEU A 96 -2.47 6.20 -4.99
CA LEU A 96 -2.47 7.60 -4.56
C LEU A 96 -1.47 8.37 -5.41
N LYS A 97 -1.92 9.41 -6.11
CA LYS A 97 -1.10 10.15 -7.07
C LYS A 97 -0.35 11.31 -6.45
N LYS A 98 0.77 11.67 -7.09
CA LYS A 98 1.53 12.93 -6.87
C LYS A 98 1.83 13.22 -5.39
N VAL A 99 2.45 12.28 -4.68
CA VAL A 99 2.87 12.46 -3.29
C VAL A 99 4.38 12.32 -3.11
N LYS A 100 4.91 12.87 -2.03
CA LYS A 100 6.30 12.71 -1.59
C LYS A 100 6.36 12.23 -0.14
N PHE A 101 7.40 11.48 0.20
CA PHE A 101 7.65 11.07 1.58
C PHE A 101 8.28 12.21 2.38
N ALA A 102 7.67 12.57 3.52
CA ALA A 102 8.17 13.66 4.37
C ALA A 102 9.56 13.36 4.96
N SER A 103 9.90 12.09 5.13
CA SER A 103 11.17 11.63 5.71
C SER A 103 12.26 11.34 4.68
N ALA A 104 12.01 11.50 3.37
CA ALA A 104 12.99 11.19 2.32
C ALA A 104 14.10 12.25 2.26
N ASN A 105 15.15 12.04 3.04
CA ASN A 105 16.32 12.92 3.19
C ASN A 105 17.60 12.33 2.59
N GLY A 106 17.51 11.20 1.88
CA GLY A 106 18.66 10.50 1.30
C GLY A 106 19.39 9.56 2.27
N THR A 107 18.95 9.45 3.53
CA THR A 107 19.55 8.55 4.52
C THR A 107 18.53 7.69 5.26
N ASN A 108 17.30 8.17 5.46
CA ASN A 108 16.26 7.42 6.15
C ASN A 108 15.85 6.21 5.32
N VAL A 109 15.78 5.06 5.99
CA VAL A 109 15.36 3.79 5.38
C VAL A 109 13.86 3.55 5.60
N TRP A 110 13.29 2.61 4.84
CA TRP A 110 11.87 2.26 4.94
C TRP A 110 11.47 1.83 6.35
N ALA A 111 12.24 0.93 6.96
CA ALA A 111 12.01 0.42 8.30
C ALA A 111 13.31 -0.18 8.90
N PRO A 112 13.93 0.44 9.92
CA PRO A 112 15.13 -0.11 10.54
C PRO A 112 14.84 -1.36 11.38
N ASP A 113 15.82 -2.27 11.49
CA ASP A 113 15.96 -3.32 12.51
C ASP A 113 14.67 -3.90 13.10
N ASP A 114 14.03 -4.83 12.37
CA ASP A 114 12.79 -5.55 12.77
C ASP A 114 11.64 -4.65 13.31
N THR A 115 11.74 -3.35 13.07
CA THR A 115 10.80 -2.33 13.57
C THR A 115 9.79 -2.00 12.49
N ASN A 116 8.59 -1.67 12.92
CA ASN A 116 7.53 -1.22 12.04
C ASN A 116 7.47 0.31 12.03
N THR A 117 7.41 0.91 10.85
CA THR A 117 7.35 2.37 10.68
C THR A 117 6.08 2.78 9.95
N SER A 118 5.68 4.02 10.16
CA SER A 118 4.63 4.72 9.43
C SER A 118 5.25 5.96 8.82
N LEU A 119 5.42 5.98 7.50
CA LEU A 119 5.98 7.13 6.80
C LEU A 119 4.86 8.10 6.43
N GLU A 120 5.09 9.37 6.76
CA GLU A 120 4.16 10.45 6.46
C GLU A 120 4.34 10.95 5.03
N LEU A 121 3.23 11.37 4.42
CA LEU A 121 3.17 11.85 3.05
C LEU A 121 2.91 13.35 2.99
N ILE A 122 3.36 13.97 1.90
CA ILE A 122 3.04 15.35 1.54
C ILE A 122 2.42 15.29 0.14
N ASP A 123 1.26 15.92 -0.01
CA ASP A 123 0.66 16.19 -1.32
C ASP A 123 1.59 17.12 -2.10
N ALA A 124 2.08 16.66 -3.25
CA ALA A 124 3.07 17.38 -4.02
C ALA A 124 2.47 18.54 -4.83
N GLU A 125 1.16 18.54 -5.08
CA GLU A 125 0.46 19.63 -5.78
C GLU A 125 0.22 20.81 -4.83
N THR A 126 -0.25 20.53 -3.60
CA THR A 126 -0.55 21.60 -2.62
C THR A 126 0.60 21.91 -1.68
N GLY A 127 1.60 21.03 -1.61
CA GLY A 127 2.70 21.09 -0.64
C GLY A 127 2.28 20.80 0.80
N LYS A 128 1.01 20.45 1.04
CA LYS A 128 0.47 20.23 2.39
C LYS A 128 0.78 18.82 2.87
N ARG A 129 1.16 18.70 4.14
CA ARG A 129 1.34 17.41 4.79
C ARG A 129 -0.02 16.73 4.96
N ILE A 130 -0.09 15.46 4.59
CA ILE A 130 -1.24 14.61 4.90
C ILE A 130 -1.10 14.21 6.37
N SER A 131 -2.16 14.39 7.15
CA SER A 131 -2.10 14.10 8.59
C SER A 131 -1.75 12.63 8.83
N SER A 132 -0.78 12.37 9.71
CA SER A 132 -0.38 11.02 10.09
C SER A 132 -1.47 10.25 10.86
N SER A 133 -2.48 10.95 11.39
CA SER A 133 -3.68 10.33 11.95
C SER A 133 -4.59 9.74 10.86
N ASP A 134 -4.52 10.27 9.64
CA ASP A 134 -5.48 10.01 8.59
C ASP A 134 -4.93 8.97 7.62
N LEU A 135 -3.73 9.19 7.07
CA LEU A 135 -3.09 8.28 6.10
C LEU A 135 -1.57 8.27 6.21
N VAL A 136 -1.00 7.06 6.22
CA VAL A 136 0.46 6.82 6.23
C VAL A 136 0.84 5.67 5.29
N VAL A 137 2.12 5.58 4.93
CA VAL A 137 2.67 4.37 4.30
C VAL A 137 3.28 3.49 5.38
N ARG A 138 2.72 2.29 5.56
CA ARG A 138 3.10 1.36 6.62
C ARG A 138 4.16 0.39 6.11
N ASN A 139 5.32 0.36 6.77
CA ASN A 139 6.44 -0.49 6.38
C ASN A 139 6.90 -1.38 7.55
N SER A 140 7.39 -2.57 7.22
CA SER A 140 7.86 -3.54 8.21
C SER A 140 9.35 -3.80 8.07
N GLY A 141 10.07 -3.89 9.19
CA GLY A 141 11.48 -4.28 9.23
C GLY A 141 11.75 -5.67 8.64
N TYR A 142 10.71 -6.52 8.55
CA TYR A 142 10.79 -7.83 7.89
C TYR A 142 10.63 -7.77 6.36
N SER A 143 10.42 -6.59 5.78
CA SER A 143 10.27 -6.42 4.32
C SER A 143 11.63 -6.56 3.63
N LYS A 144 11.65 -7.06 2.40
CA LYS A 144 12.91 -7.23 1.64
C LYS A 144 13.63 -5.90 1.38
N PHE A 145 12.88 -4.80 1.31
CA PHE A 145 13.37 -3.45 1.06
C PHE A 145 13.50 -2.60 2.35
N ALA A 146 13.34 -3.20 3.54
CA ALA A 146 13.27 -2.47 4.80
C ALA A 146 14.46 -1.52 5.04
N ASN A 147 15.66 -1.97 4.70
CA ASN A 147 16.91 -1.21 4.87
C ASN A 147 17.29 -0.37 3.62
N GLU A 148 16.48 -0.36 2.57
CA GLU A 148 16.69 0.54 1.44
C GLU A 148 16.34 1.97 1.85
N VAL A 149 17.05 2.95 1.28
CA VAL A 149 16.77 4.37 1.51
C VAL A 149 15.43 4.72 0.87
N VAL A 150 14.59 5.45 1.60
CA VAL A 150 13.32 5.97 1.07
C VAL A 150 13.63 6.95 -0.07
N PRO A 151 13.12 6.72 -1.29
CA PRO A 151 13.51 7.50 -2.45
C PRO A 151 12.99 8.94 -2.35
N GLN A 152 13.80 9.88 -2.82
CA GLN A 152 13.42 11.29 -2.95
C GLN A 152 12.72 11.52 -4.28
N GLY A 153 11.75 12.43 -4.29
CA GLY A 153 10.99 12.79 -5.49
C GLY A 153 9.49 12.78 -5.25
N VAL A 154 8.75 12.92 -6.35
CA VAL A 154 7.29 12.81 -6.37
C VAL A 154 6.93 11.50 -7.04
N PHE A 155 5.96 10.79 -6.46
CA PHE A 155 5.57 9.46 -6.87
C PHE A 155 4.05 9.31 -6.89
N ASP A 156 3.57 8.53 -7.84
CA ASP A 156 2.31 7.80 -7.70
C ASP A 156 2.61 6.51 -6.93
N ILE A 157 1.90 6.29 -5.83
CA ILE A 157 2.09 5.16 -4.93
C ILE A 157 0.94 4.18 -5.12
N THR A 158 1.22 2.99 -5.63
CA THR A 158 0.27 1.87 -5.65
C THR A 158 0.43 1.02 -4.38
N GLY A 159 -0.65 0.57 -3.77
CA GLY A 159 -0.56 -0.30 -2.60
C GLY A 159 -1.91 -0.77 -2.08
N ILE A 160 -1.88 -1.62 -1.06
CA ILE A 160 -3.11 -2.12 -0.43
C ILE A 160 -3.50 -1.14 0.69
N PHE A 161 -4.71 -0.58 0.59
CA PHE A 161 -5.24 0.36 1.58
C PHE A 161 -5.87 -0.41 2.74
N THR A 162 -5.28 -0.31 3.92
CA THR A 162 -5.71 -1.02 5.14
C THR A 162 -6.01 -0.04 6.26
N ARG A 163 -6.52 -0.56 7.39
CA ARG A 163 -6.83 0.22 8.59
C ARG A 163 -6.06 -0.26 9.82
N PHE A 164 -5.69 0.69 10.67
CA PHE A 164 -5.26 0.45 12.04
C PHE A 164 -5.92 1.45 12.98
N GLY A 165 -7.11 1.09 13.46
CA GLY A 165 -7.99 2.01 14.18
C GLY A 165 -8.59 2.99 13.18
N ASP A 166 -8.47 4.28 13.47
CA ASP A 166 -8.94 5.35 12.60
C ASP A 166 -7.92 5.75 11.54
N THR A 167 -6.66 5.31 11.68
CA THR A 167 -5.59 5.62 10.73
C THR A 167 -5.59 4.66 9.55
N TRP A 168 -5.58 5.22 8.35
CA TRP A 168 -5.40 4.48 7.11
C TRP A 168 -3.94 4.25 6.79
N GLN A 169 -3.68 3.12 6.14
CA GLN A 169 -2.33 2.67 5.85
C GLN A 169 -2.26 2.16 4.42
N ILE A 170 -1.29 2.66 3.65
CA ILE A 170 -0.88 2.07 2.38
C ILE A 170 0.23 1.06 2.68
N VAL A 171 0.02 -0.20 2.31
CA VAL A 171 1.04 -1.23 2.40
C VAL A 171 1.55 -1.53 0.98
N LEU A 172 2.83 -1.26 0.75
CA LEU A 172 3.49 -1.53 -0.54
C LEU A 172 3.74 -3.03 -0.73
N ARG A 173 3.58 -3.53 -1.95
CA ARG A 173 3.91 -4.93 -2.29
C ARG A 173 5.42 -5.09 -2.49
N ASN A 174 6.03 -4.08 -3.10
CA ASN A 174 7.47 -3.91 -3.32
C ASN A 174 7.75 -2.42 -3.63
N THR A 175 9.00 -2.07 -3.94
CA THR A 175 9.39 -0.70 -4.30
C THR A 175 9.01 -0.30 -5.74
N ASP A 176 8.71 -1.27 -6.62
CA ASP A 176 8.22 -1.01 -7.99
C ASP A 176 6.80 -0.40 -8.00
N ASP A 177 6.09 -0.46 -6.88
CA ASP A 177 4.82 0.22 -6.65
C ASP A 177 4.95 1.76 -6.59
N LEU A 178 6.17 2.29 -6.63
CA LEU A 178 6.44 3.72 -6.77
C LEU A 178 6.73 4.07 -8.24
N LYS A 179 5.84 4.85 -8.85
CA LYS A 179 6.07 5.42 -10.18
C LYS A 179 6.46 6.87 -10.05
N SER A 180 7.68 7.23 -10.48
CA SER A 180 8.14 8.61 -10.43
C SER A 180 7.29 9.51 -11.32
N VAL A 181 6.97 10.70 -10.81
CA VAL A 181 6.20 11.73 -11.51
C VAL A 181 7.03 13.00 -11.58
N VAL A 182 7.08 13.60 -12.76
CA VAL A 182 7.62 14.93 -12.99
C VAL A 182 6.44 15.91 -12.94
N LEU A 183 6.44 16.87 -12.00
CA LEU A 183 5.32 17.81 -11.86
C LEU A 183 5.33 18.92 -12.92
N ALA A 184 6.51 19.26 -13.42
CA ALA A 184 6.72 20.21 -14.51
C ALA A 184 8.06 19.90 -15.17
N TYR A 185 8.14 20.07 -16.49
CA TYR A 185 9.39 19.98 -17.22
C TYR A 185 9.61 21.29 -17.99
N ILE A 186 10.89 21.62 -18.18
CA ILE A 186 11.31 22.71 -19.07
C ILE A 186 11.53 22.05 -20.42
N SER A 187 10.85 22.53 -21.46
CA SER A 187 11.01 22.08 -22.84
C SER A 187 11.34 23.28 -23.71
N GLU A 188 12.45 23.20 -24.42
CA GLU A 188 12.88 24.25 -25.34
C GLU A 188 13.44 23.65 -26.64
N PRO A 189 12.96 24.10 -27.82
CA PRO A 189 13.65 23.83 -29.07
C PRO A 189 14.91 24.69 -29.13
N PHE A 190 16.09 24.06 -29.14
CA PHE A 190 17.36 24.76 -29.30
C PHE A 190 17.57 25.19 -30.76
N ASP A 191 16.85 26.22 -31.21
CA ASP A 191 17.10 26.90 -32.48
C ASP A 191 17.80 28.24 -32.23
N ALA A 192 19.13 28.25 -32.45
CA ALA A 192 20.10 29.36 -32.64
C ALA A 192 19.98 30.71 -31.88
N SER A 193 19.00 30.91 -31.02
CA SER A 193 18.71 32.15 -30.29
C SER A 193 18.15 31.78 -28.92
N GLN A 194 18.53 32.53 -27.89
CA GLN A 194 17.99 32.39 -26.54
C GLN A 194 16.47 32.63 -26.57
N GLY A 195 15.69 31.56 -26.71
CA GLY A 195 14.23 31.61 -26.69
C GLY A 195 13.70 31.92 -25.29
N ASN A 196 12.45 32.41 -25.22
CA ASN A 196 11.77 32.63 -23.95
C ASN A 196 11.53 31.28 -23.23
N PHE A 197 11.88 31.21 -21.95
CA PHE A 197 11.57 30.06 -21.11
C PHE A 197 10.06 29.99 -20.83
N THR A 198 9.42 28.89 -21.20
CA THR A 198 8.05 28.55 -20.79
C THR A 198 8.08 27.36 -19.85
N ILE A 199 7.37 27.45 -18.72
CA ILE A 199 7.19 26.33 -17.78
C ILE A 199 5.84 25.69 -18.09
N ASP A 200 5.88 24.42 -18.51
CA ASP A 200 4.68 23.62 -18.74
C ASP A 200 4.39 22.76 -17.50
N ASN A 201 3.20 22.95 -16.91
CA ASN A 201 2.72 22.17 -15.77
C ASN A 201 1.95 20.92 -16.25
N ILE A 202 2.07 19.79 -15.54
CA ILE A 202 1.33 18.53 -15.81
C ILE A 202 0.12 18.34 -14.88
#